data_AF-A0A9K3JX11-F1
#
_entry.id   AF-A0A9K3JX11-F1
#
_cell.length_a   1.000
_cell.length_b   1.000
_cell.length_c   1.000
_cell.angle_alpha   90.00
_cell.angle_beta   90.00
_cell.angle_gamma   90.00
#
_symmetry.space_group_name_H-M   'P 1'
#
loop_
_entity.id
_entity.type
_entity.pdbx_description
1 polymer ?
#
loop_
_entity_poly.entity_id
_entity_poly.type
_entity_poly.pdbx_seq_one_letter_code
_entity_poly.pdbx_strand_id
1 'polypeptide(L)'
;MVDILVFGWVGGKHDCVDLTGVSPLVCLGGSAFTVGQAALKVASGKVTKHEKACLDNQHVFIPFAFDTFGFLVPEAVDLLSRVQRVMHSNVMTPRSMNVVFKRLSFAIQKGVALGFKKREAHKSDEV
;
A
#
# COMPACT_ATOMS: atom_id res chain seq x y z
N MET A 1 -8.66 -4.37 -7.21
CA MET A 1 -8.21 -3.32 -8.15
C MET A 1 -6.78 -3.00 -7.76
N VAL A 2 -5.85 -3.02 -8.71
CA VAL A 2 -4.43 -2.79 -8.46
C VAL A 2 -4.14 -1.31 -8.64
N ASP A 3 -3.47 -0.67 -7.68
CA ASP A 3 -3.14 0.76 -7.75
C ASP A 3 -1.87 1.00 -8.56
N ILE A 4 -0.88 0.11 -8.42
CA ILE A 4 0.38 0.16 -9.15
C ILE A 4 0.74 -1.24 -9.64
N LEU A 5 1.02 -1.36 -10.93
CA LEU A 5 1.58 -2.55 -11.54
C LEU A 5 3.07 -2.32 -11.80
N VAL A 6 3.93 -3.17 -11.22
CA VAL A 6 5.38 -3.07 -11.38
C VAL A 6 5.86 -4.23 -12.24
N PHE A 7 6.45 -3.93 -13.40
CA PHE A 7 6.91 -4.97 -14.31
C PHE A 7 8.38 -5.35 -14.03
N GLY A 8 8.71 -6.65 -14.13
CA GLY A 8 10.10 -7.11 -14.08
C GLY A 8 10.77 -6.90 -12.72
N TRP A 9 10.04 -7.11 -11.62
CA TRP A 9 10.50 -6.89 -10.26
C TRP A 9 11.44 -8.00 -9.79
N VAL A 10 11.03 -8.94 -8.92
CA VAL A 10 11.91 -10.05 -8.49
C VAL A 10 11.92 -11.14 -9.56
N GLY A 11 13.10 -11.52 -10.05
CA GLY A 11 13.26 -12.68 -10.94
C GLY A 11 12.46 -12.56 -12.25
N GLY A 12 12.21 -11.34 -12.73
CA GLY A 12 11.42 -11.08 -13.94
C GLY A 12 9.90 -11.13 -13.74
N LYS A 13 9.40 -11.45 -12.54
CA LYS A 13 7.96 -11.46 -12.24
C LYS A 13 7.39 -10.04 -12.15
N HIS A 14 6.09 -9.92 -12.40
CA HIS A 14 5.36 -8.67 -12.29
C HIS A 14 4.67 -8.59 -10.92
N ASP A 15 4.52 -7.40 -10.36
CA ASP A 15 3.96 -7.23 -9.03
C ASP A 15 2.72 -6.33 -9.07
N CYS A 16 1.65 -6.82 -8.45
CA CYS A 16 0.42 -6.10 -8.20
C CYS A 16 0.49 -5.43 -6.84
N VAL A 17 0.69 -4.12 -6.81
CA VAL A 17 0.72 -3.34 -5.57
C VAL A 17 -0.65 -2.72 -5.35
N ASP A 18 -1.22 -3.03 -4.20
CA ASP A 18 -2.47 -2.43 -3.73
C ASP A 18 -2.15 -1.45 -2.59
N LEU A 19 -2.51 -0.18 -2.78
CA LEU A 19 -2.28 0.87 -1.80
C LEU A 19 -3.51 1.07 -0.93
N THR A 20 -3.31 1.04 0.38
CA THR A 20 -4.38 1.28 1.34
C THR A 20 -3.91 2.18 2.47
N GLY A 21 -4.50 3.36 2.58
CA GLY A 21 -4.40 4.20 3.76
C GLY A 21 -5.48 3.83 4.78
N VAL A 22 -5.11 3.73 6.05
CA VAL A 22 -6.04 3.47 7.15
C VAL A 22 -5.98 4.57 8.21
N SER A 23 -7.12 4.81 8.85
CA SER A 23 -7.20 5.65 10.05
C SER A 23 -7.19 4.74 11.28
N PRO A 24 -6.11 4.70 12.08
CA PRO A 24 -6.02 3.78 13.22
C PRO A 24 -6.92 4.21 14.39
N LEU A 25 -7.45 5.44 14.33
CA LEU A 25 -8.41 6.00 15.30
C LEU A 25 -9.78 5.31 15.27
N VAL A 26 -10.10 4.56 14.21
CA VAL A 26 -11.39 3.82 14.12
C VAL A 26 -11.48 2.73 15.21
N CYS A 27 -10.35 2.28 15.79
CA CYS A 27 -10.32 1.28 16.85
C CYS A 27 -10.27 1.83 18.28
N LEU A 28 -10.40 3.15 18.50
CA LEU A 28 -10.31 3.75 19.84
C LEU A 28 -11.48 3.39 20.78
N GLY A 29 -12.53 2.72 20.28
CA GLY A 29 -13.75 2.43 21.05
C GLY A 29 -13.74 1.18 21.94
N GLY A 30 -12.73 0.30 21.88
CA GLY A 30 -12.83 -0.98 22.63
C GLY A 30 -11.54 -1.77 22.91
N SER A 31 -10.36 -1.27 22.50
CA SER A 31 -9.09 -1.95 22.76
C SER A 31 -7.93 -0.95 22.88
N ALA A 32 -6.80 -1.40 23.44
CA ALA A 32 -5.60 -0.57 23.53
C ALA A 32 -5.11 -0.17 22.14
N PHE A 33 -4.82 1.13 21.98
CA PHE A 33 -4.21 1.63 20.75
C PHE A 33 -2.79 1.07 20.60
N THR A 34 -2.57 0.29 19.54
CA THR A 34 -1.25 -0.19 19.15
C THR A 34 -0.92 0.35 17.77
N VAL A 35 0.21 1.03 17.65
CA VAL A 35 0.70 1.63 16.39
C VAL A 35 0.75 0.56 15.30
N GLY A 36 0.26 0.89 14.11
CA GLY A 36 0.33 0.00 12.94
C GLY A 36 -0.63 -1.19 12.93
N GLN A 37 -1.32 -1.53 14.03
CA GLN A 37 -2.22 -2.70 14.05
C GLN A 37 -3.34 -2.62 13.02
N ALA A 38 -3.93 -1.43 12.82
CA ALA A 38 -4.94 -1.23 11.80
C ALA A 38 -4.39 -1.49 10.38
N ALA A 39 -3.16 -1.05 10.10
CA ALA A 39 -2.52 -1.23 8.80
C ALA A 39 -2.17 -2.71 8.57
N LEU A 40 -1.60 -3.38 9.58
CA LEU A 40 -1.29 -4.82 9.53
C LEU A 40 -2.55 -5.67 9.31
N LYS A 41 -3.64 -5.38 10.03
CA LYS A 41 -4.91 -6.09 9.87
C LYS A 41 -5.49 -5.93 8.46
N VAL A 42 -5.41 -4.73 7.90
CA VAL A 42 -5.90 -4.47 6.54
C VAL A 42 -5.00 -5.13 5.49
N ALA A 43 -3.68 -5.11 5.65
CA ALA A 43 -2.75 -5.80 4.77
C ALA A 43 -3.06 -7.31 4.72
N SER A 44 -3.13 -7.97 5.88
CA SER A 44 -3.46 -9.41 5.98
C SER A 44 -4.83 -9.72 5.36
N GLY A 45 -5.84 -8.88 5.63
CA GLY A 45 -7.18 -9.03 5.04
C GLY A 45 -7.23 -8.84 3.52
N LYS A 46 -6.25 -8.15 2.92
CA LYS A 46 -6.15 -8.00 1.46
C LYS A 46 -5.40 -9.14 0.80
N VAL A 47 -4.34 -9.65 1.43
CA VAL A 47 -3.61 -10.84 0.94
C VAL A 47 -4.59 -12.00 0.76
N THR A 48 -5.37 -12.31 1.80
CA THR A 48 -6.37 -13.40 1.74
C THR A 48 -7.40 -13.26 0.63
N LYS A 49 -7.73 -12.04 0.19
CA LYS A 49 -8.74 -11.76 -0.84
C LYS A 49 -8.19 -11.69 -2.26
N HIS A 50 -6.95 -11.23 -2.44
CA HIS A 50 -6.44 -10.81 -3.75
C HIS A 50 -5.18 -11.54 -4.19
N GLU A 51 -4.51 -12.26 -3.29
CA GLU A 51 -3.28 -12.98 -3.60
C GLU A 51 -3.49 -14.03 -4.70
N LYS A 52 -4.54 -14.86 -4.57
CA LYS A 52 -4.85 -15.90 -5.56
C LYS A 52 -5.03 -15.32 -6.96
N ALA A 53 -5.80 -14.24 -7.09
CA ALA A 53 -6.04 -13.60 -8.38
C ALA A 53 -4.74 -13.04 -8.99
N CYS A 54 -3.79 -12.56 -8.18
CA CYS A 54 -2.50 -12.11 -8.69
C CYS A 54 -1.65 -13.30 -9.15
N LEU A 55 -1.59 -14.35 -8.34
CA LEU A 55 -0.86 -15.59 -8.66
C LEU A 55 -1.34 -16.23 -9.97
N ASP A 56 -2.66 -16.33 -10.17
CA ASP A 56 -3.26 -16.89 -11.39
C ASP A 56 -2.85 -16.09 -12.65
N ASN A 57 -2.55 -14.80 -12.49
CA ASN A 57 -2.05 -13.93 -13.55
C ASN A 57 -0.52 -13.86 -13.61
N GLN A 58 0.21 -14.73 -12.90
CA GLN A 58 1.69 -14.72 -12.77
C GLN A 58 2.27 -13.46 -12.10
N HIS A 59 1.46 -12.78 -11.28
CA HIS A 59 1.89 -11.60 -10.53
C HIS A 59 2.11 -11.92 -9.04
N VAL A 60 3.05 -11.23 -8.39
CA VAL A 60 3.19 -11.22 -6.93
C VAL A 60 2.29 -10.12 -6.36
N PHE A 61 1.46 -10.45 -5.37
CA PHE A 61 0.66 -9.44 -4.68
C PHE A 61 1.48 -8.78 -3.56
N ILE A 62 1.52 -7.45 -3.54
CA ILE A 62 2.17 -6.67 -2.48
C ILE A 62 1.12 -5.81 -1.77
N PRO A 63 0.80 -6.08 -0.50
CA PRO A 63 -0.07 -5.22 0.28
C PRO A 63 0.72 -3.98 0.73
N PHE A 64 0.49 -2.83 0.08
CA PHE A 64 1.03 -1.56 0.53
C PHE A 64 0.02 -0.89 1.47
N ALA A 65 0.08 -1.23 2.75
CA ALA A 65 -0.76 -0.60 3.77
C ALA A 65 0.02 0.40 4.62
N PHE A 66 -0.62 1.53 4.92
CA PHE A 66 -0.05 2.56 5.78
C PHE A 66 -1.13 3.22 6.62
N ASP A 67 -0.75 3.79 7.76
CA ASP A 67 -1.68 4.53 8.61
C ASP A 67 -1.43 6.05 8.58
N THR A 68 -2.41 6.81 9.08
CA THR A 68 -2.35 8.28 9.13
C THR A 68 -1.16 8.82 9.95
N PHE A 69 -0.61 8.02 10.87
CA PHE A 69 0.55 8.42 11.68
C PHE A 69 1.89 8.08 11.03
N GLY A 70 1.87 7.56 9.80
CA GLY A 70 3.06 7.27 9.02
C GLY A 70 3.61 5.86 9.24
N PHE A 71 2.90 4.97 9.94
CA PHE A 71 3.29 3.57 9.97
C PHE A 71 3.14 2.95 8.57
N LEU A 72 4.12 2.15 8.18
CA LEU A 72 4.12 1.35 6.96
C LEU A 72 4.24 -0.12 7.36
N VAL A 73 3.43 -0.99 6.73
CA VAL A 73 3.64 -2.43 6.88
C VAL A 73 4.99 -2.85 6.30
N PRO A 74 5.62 -3.92 6.80
CA PRO A 74 6.95 -4.34 6.35
C PRO A 74 7.07 -4.49 4.83
N GLU A 75 6.05 -5.05 4.18
CA GLU A 75 6.02 -5.27 2.74
C GLU A 75 6.07 -3.95 1.95
N ALA A 76 5.43 -2.89 2.46
CA ALA A 76 5.49 -1.56 1.87
C ALA A 76 6.90 -0.95 2.01
N VAL A 77 7.55 -1.15 3.16
CA VAL A 77 8.92 -0.68 3.40
C VAL A 77 9.92 -1.39 2.49
N ASP A 78 9.77 -2.70 2.30
CA ASP A 78 10.61 -3.49 1.40
C ASP A 78 10.46 -3.05 -0.05
N LEU A 79 9.22 -2.79 -0.49
CA LEU A 79 8.94 -2.24 -1.82
C LEU A 79 9.66 -0.89 -2.00
N LEU A 80 9.47 0.05 -1.06
CA LEU A 80 10.08 1.38 -1.13
C LEU A 80 11.61 1.34 -1.11
N SER A 81 12.19 0.51 -0.24
CA SER A 81 13.65 0.31 -0.14
C SER A 81 14.23 -0.18 -1.45
N ARG A 82 13.50 -1.06 -2.14
CA ARG A 82 13.92 -1.55 -3.45
C ARG A 82 13.71 -0.52 -4.56
N VAL A 83 12.60 0.24 -4.55
CA VAL A 83 12.42 1.38 -5.47
C VAL A 83 13.60 2.33 -5.35
N GLN A 84 13.98 2.70 -4.12
CA GLN A 84 15.13 3.55 -3.85
C GLN A 84 16.42 2.94 -4.44
N ARG A 85 16.68 1.66 -4.23
CA ARG A 85 17.87 0.97 -4.80
C ARG A 85 17.91 1.05 -6.33
N VAL A 86 16.77 0.83 -6.99
CA VAL A 86 16.67 0.94 -8.46
C VAL A 86 16.94 2.37 -8.91
N MET A 87 16.41 3.36 -8.21
CA MET A 87 16.59 4.78 -8.53
C MET A 87 18.04 5.24 -8.35
N HIS A 88 18.76 4.71 -7.36
CA HIS A 88 20.18 5.01 -7.17
C HIS A 88 21.12 4.24 -8.10
N SER A 89 20.60 3.33 -8.93
CA SER A 89 21.41 2.65 -9.95
C SER A 89 21.63 3.53 -11.18
N ASN A 90 22.72 3.30 -11.92
CA ASN A 90 23.06 4.05 -13.15
C ASN A 90 22.07 3.84 -14.34
N VAL A 91 20.99 3.09 -14.12
CA VAL A 91 20.01 2.74 -15.15
C VAL A 91 18.93 3.83 -15.30
N MET A 92 18.71 4.67 -14.28
CA MET A 92 17.56 5.59 -14.23
C MET A 92 17.97 7.04 -14.47
N THR A 93 17.30 7.70 -15.43
CA THR A 93 17.46 9.14 -15.65
C THR A 93 16.69 9.95 -14.59
N PRO A 94 17.08 11.21 -14.30
CA PRO A 94 16.32 12.09 -13.40
C PRO A 94 14.84 12.25 -13.81
N ARG A 95 14.56 12.22 -15.11
CA ARG A 95 13.18 12.30 -15.64
C ARG A 95 12.39 11.04 -15.32
N SER A 96 12.99 9.85 -15.46
CA SER A 96 12.38 8.57 -15.11
C SER A 96 12.08 8.50 -13.60
N MET A 97 13.02 8.95 -12.77
CA MET A 97 12.84 9.04 -11.31
C MET A 97 11.63 9.91 -10.94
N ASN A 98 11.49 11.08 -11.57
CA ASN A 98 10.36 11.97 -11.33
C ASN A 98 9.00 11.33 -11.69
N VAL A 99 8.93 10.54 -12.76
CA VAL A 99 7.71 9.80 -13.11
C VAL A 99 7.33 8.78 -12.03
N VAL A 100 8.31 8.04 -11.50
CA VAL A 100 8.09 7.06 -10.42
C VAL A 100 7.57 7.77 -9.17
N PHE A 101 8.25 8.84 -8.74
CA PHE A 101 7.82 9.62 -7.58
C PHE A 101 6.40 10.16 -7.75
N LYS A 102 6.07 10.76 -8.90
CA LYS A 102 4.71 11.27 -9.15
C LYS A 102 3.65 10.19 -9.07
N ARG A 103 3.89 9.01 -9.66
CA ARG A 103 2.93 7.89 -9.63
C ARG A 103 2.74 7.38 -8.21
N LEU A 104 3.82 7.22 -7.46
CA LEU A 104 3.77 6.78 -6.06
C LEU A 104 3.06 7.81 -5.18
N SER A 105 3.42 9.09 -5.28
CA SER A 105 2.77 10.18 -4.53
C SER A 105 1.28 10.26 -4.82
N PHE A 106 0.88 10.15 -6.10
CA PHE A 106 -0.53 10.15 -6.49
C PHE A 106 -1.29 8.96 -5.88
N ALA A 107 -0.71 7.76 -5.94
CA ALA A 107 -1.32 6.56 -5.36
C ALA A 107 -1.46 6.67 -3.82
N ILE A 108 -0.45 7.21 -3.13
CA ILE A 108 -0.50 7.46 -1.67
C ILE A 108 -1.61 8.47 -1.35
N GLN A 109 -1.68 9.59 -2.07
CA GLN A 109 -2.73 10.59 -1.87
C GLN A 109 -4.12 9.99 -2.04
N LYS A 110 -4.32 9.12 -3.04
CA LYS A 110 -5.57 8.35 -3.18
C LYS A 110 -5.83 7.44 -1.99
N GLY A 111 -4.82 6.71 -1.53
CA GLY A 111 -4.90 5.84 -0.34
C GLY A 111 -5.32 6.61 0.91
N VAL A 112 -4.75 7.80 1.14
CA VAL A 112 -5.12 8.71 2.23
C VAL A 112 -6.59 9.12 2.12
N ALA A 113 -7.02 9.58 0.95
CA ALA A 113 -8.40 10.03 0.73
C ALA A 113 -9.42 8.89 0.96
N LEU A 114 -9.12 7.68 0.53
CA LEU A 114 -9.96 6.51 0.76
C LEU A 114 -10.00 6.12 2.24
N GLY A 115 -8.87 6.21 2.95
CA GLY A 115 -8.81 5.98 4.40
C GLY A 115 -9.69 6.94 5.19
N PHE A 116 -9.74 8.21 4.79
CA PHE A 116 -10.65 9.19 5.39
C PHE A 116 -12.13 8.92 5.05
N LYS A 117 -12.46 8.61 3.79
CA LYS A 117 -13.84 8.28 3.39
C LYS A 117 -14.40 7.06 4.14
N LYS A 118 -13.58 6.03 4.37
CA LYS A 118 -13.98 4.86 5.16
C LYS A 118 -14.37 5.20 6.60
N ARG A 119 -13.76 6.24 7.18
CA ARG A 119 -14.12 6.73 8.51
C ARG A 119 -15.52 7.35 8.53
N GLU A 120 -15.85 8.14 7.50
CA GLU A 120 -17.18 8.76 7.41
C GLU A 120 -18.29 7.74 7.21
N ALA A 121 -18.04 6.71 6.39
CA ALA A 121 -19.00 5.62 6.20
C ALA A 121 -19.25 4.83 7.51
N HIS A 122 -18.19 4.53 8.29
CA HIS A 122 -18.36 3.83 9.57
C HIS A 122 -19.13 4.67 10.60
N LYS A 123 -19.05 6.00 10.51
CA LYS A 123 -19.84 6.92 11.35
C LYS A 123 -21.32 6.98 10.94
N SER A 124 -21.64 6.67 9.69
CA SER A 124 -23.04 6.63 9.18
C SER A 124 -23.78 5.34 9.54
N ASP A 125 -23.08 4.26 9.93
CA ASP A 125 -23.69 3.00 10.37
C ASP A 125 -23.95 2.95 11.90
N GLU A 126 -23.58 4.01 12.63
CA GLU A 126 -23.77 4.15 14.09
C GLU A 126 -24.82 5.24 14.47
N VAL A 127 -25.61 5.74 13.51
CA VAL A 127 -26.70 6.72 13.74
C VAL A 127 -28.05 6.18 13.30
#